data_AF-A0A8X6F6C7-F1
#
_entry.id   AF-A0A8X6F6C7-F1
#
_cell.length_a   1.000
_cell.length_b   1.000
_cell.length_c   1.000
_cell.angle_alpha   90.00
_cell.angle_beta   90.00
_cell.angle_gamma   90.00
#
_symmetry.space_group_name_H-M   'P 1'
#
loop_
_entity.id
_entity.type
_entity.pdbx_description
1 polymer ?
#
loop_
_entity_poly.entity_id
_entity_poly.type
_entity_poly.pdbx_seq_one_letter_code
_entity_poly.pdbx_strand_id
1 'polypeptide(L)'
;MKLRNEFVIHGLSFESDYSIRVAARNIVGYSNYSEEIVQRTKGLIAETVVDGSSVSSSFSSALSSTLQTDSFQHCVAFLVLYVFIVSEYR
;
A
#
# COMPACT_ATOMS: atom_id res chain seq x y z
N MET A 1 -10.89 -12.04 -31.03
CA MET A 1 -10.09 -10.83 -30.74
C MET A 1 -10.53 -10.31 -29.37
N LYS A 2 -9.70 -10.42 -28.34
CA LYS A 2 -10.08 -10.06 -26.96
C LYS A 2 -9.71 -8.60 -26.74
N LEU A 3 -10.71 -7.71 -26.73
CA LEU A 3 -10.51 -6.32 -26.33
C LEU A 3 -10.09 -6.31 -24.86
N ARG A 4 -8.90 -5.77 -24.56
CA ARG A 4 -8.48 -5.52 -23.18
C ARG A 4 -9.03 -4.15 -22.78
N ASN A 5 -9.81 -4.12 -21.71
CA ASN A 5 -10.23 -2.86 -21.07
C ASN A 5 -9.08 -2.38 -20.18
N GLU A 6 -8.10 -1.73 -20.79
CA GLU A 6 -6.90 -1.21 -20.12
C GLU A 6 -6.84 0.32 -20.27
N PHE A 7 -6.47 1.00 -19.18
CA PHE A 7 -6.29 2.45 -19.15
C PHE A 7 -5.11 2.79 -18.23
N VAL A 8 -4.26 3.73 -18.64
CA VAL A 8 -3.07 4.16 -17.89
C VAL A 8 -3.28 5.59 -17.42
N ILE A 9 -3.10 5.80 -16.11
CA ILE A 9 -3.15 7.12 -15.47
C ILE A 9 -1.72 7.64 -15.32
N HIS A 10 -1.45 8.83 -15.86
CA HIS A 10 -0.14 9.48 -15.80
C HIS A 10 -0.16 10.68 -14.84
N GLY A 11 1.03 11.17 -14.47
CA GLY A 11 1.17 12.39 -13.67
C GLY A 11 0.83 12.24 -12.17
N LEU A 12 0.83 11.01 -11.66
CA LEU A 12 0.62 10.74 -10.24
C LEU A 12 1.91 10.99 -9.46
N SER A 13 1.78 11.55 -8.25
CA SER A 13 2.89 11.66 -7.30
C SER A 13 3.48 10.28 -6.99
N PHE A 14 4.80 10.22 -6.84
CA PHE A 14 5.53 9.02 -6.47
C PHE A 14 5.24 8.62 -5.01
N GLU A 15 5.42 7.33 -4.71
CA GLU A 15 5.25 6.73 -3.36
C GLU A 15 3.93 7.10 -2.66
N SER A 16 2.89 7.38 -3.45
CA SER A 16 1.61 7.89 -2.97
C SER A 16 0.51 6.85 -3.15
N ASP A 17 -0.37 6.73 -2.16
CA ASP A 17 -1.51 5.83 -2.20
C ASP A 17 -2.67 6.47 -2.98
N TYR A 18 -3.25 5.71 -3.91
CA TYR A 18 -4.46 6.11 -4.63
C TYR A 18 -5.54 5.03 -4.48
N SER A 19 -6.77 5.47 -4.21
CA SER A 19 -7.97 4.65 -4.31
C SER A 19 -8.51 4.71 -5.75
N ILE A 20 -8.77 3.55 -6.35
CA ILE A 20 -9.20 3.40 -7.74
C ILE A 20 -10.51 2.63 -7.78
N ARG A 21 -11.48 3.15 -8.52
CA ARG A 21 -12.80 2.55 -8.76
C ARG A 21 -13.24 2.82 -10.21
N VAL A 22 -14.06 1.92 -10.78
CA VAL A 22 -14.52 2.03 -12.17
C VAL A 22 -16.04 1.97 -12.23
N ALA A 23 -16.66 2.82 -13.06
CA ALA A 23 -18.08 2.77 -13.39
C ALA A 23 -18.26 2.81 -14.92
N ALA A 24 -19.23 2.06 -15.42
CA ALA A 24 -19.60 2.09 -16.84
C ALA A 24 -20.55 3.25 -17.11
N ARG A 25 -20.41 3.90 -18.28
CA ARG A 25 -21.29 4.99 -18.73
C ARG A 25 -21.97 4.60 -20.04
N ASN A 26 -23.26 4.91 -20.15
CA ASN A 26 -24.00 4.86 -21.41
C ASN A 26 -24.85 6.13 -21.60
N ILE A 27 -25.76 6.14 -22.57
CA ILE A 27 -26.65 7.28 -22.84
C ILE A 27 -27.65 7.55 -21.71
N VAL A 28 -27.97 6.54 -20.90
CA VAL A 28 -28.95 6.61 -19.82
C VAL A 28 -28.31 7.11 -18.53
N GLY A 29 -27.04 6.76 -18.28
CA GLY A 29 -26.33 7.20 -17.09
C GLY A 29 -25.09 6.38 -16.77
N TYR A 30 -24.77 6.31 -15.49
CA TYR A 30 -23.63 5.57 -14.94
C TYR A 30 -24.10 4.34 -14.16
N SER A 31 -23.31 3.27 -14.19
CA SER A 31 -23.47 2.16 -13.25
C SER A 31 -22.99 2.56 -11.85
N ASN A 32 -23.23 1.67 -10.88
CA ASN A 32 -22.50 1.73 -9.61
C ASN A 32 -21.00 1.59 -9.86
N TYR A 33 -20.20 2.19 -8.98
CA TYR A 33 -18.76 1.99 -8.94
C TYR A 33 -18.43 0.56 -8.52
N SER A 34 -17.35 0.02 -9.07
CA SER A 34 -16.73 -1.22 -8.62
C SER A 34 -16.27 -1.14 -7.15
N GLU A 35 -15.82 -2.28 -6.64
CA GLU A 35 -15.03 -2.33 -5.41
C GLU A 35 -13.82 -1.40 -5.49
N GLU A 36 -13.41 -0.91 -4.32
CA GLU A 36 -12.24 -0.05 -4.16
C GLU A 36 -10.95 -0.86 -4.16
N ILE A 37 -9.96 -0.37 -4.90
CA ILE A 37 -8.60 -0.90 -4.90
C ILE A 37 -7.66 0.23 -4.50
N VAL A 38 -6.87 0.02 -3.45
CA VAL A 38 -5.82 0.96 -3.03
C VAL A 38 -4.48 0.50 -3.59
N GLN A 39 -3.82 1.38 -4.34
CA GLN A 39 -2.54 1.09 -4.98
C GLN A 39 -1.55 2.23 -4.71
N ARG A 40 -0.36 1.87 -4.21
CA ARG A 40 0.76 2.80 -4.07
C ARG A 40 1.54 2.92 -5.38
N THR A 41 1.83 4.15 -5.81
CA THR A 41 2.72 4.42 -6.94
C THR A 41 4.18 4.11 -6.58
N LYS A 42 5.00 3.81 -7.59
CA LYS A 42 6.43 3.55 -7.37
C LYS A 42 7.17 4.85 -7.04
N GLY A 43 8.33 4.73 -6.40
CA GLY A 43 9.27 5.82 -6.23
C GLY A 43 9.98 6.19 -7.54
N LEU A 44 10.65 7.34 -7.54
CA LEU A 44 11.64 7.64 -8.57
C LEU A 44 12.78 6.63 -8.43
N ILE A 45 13.01 5.83 -9.48
CA ILE A 45 14.28 5.12 -9.60
C ILE A 45 15.28 6.19 -10.01
N ALA A 46 16.22 6.52 -9.12
CA ALA A 46 17.35 7.33 -9.52
C ALA A 46 18.12 6.53 -10.58
N GLU A 47 18.06 6.96 -11.85
CA GLU A 47 18.98 6.47 -12.85
C GLU A 47 20.38 6.95 -12.43
N THR A 48 21.16 6.08 -11.80
CA THR A 48 22.60 6.31 -11.74
C THR A 48 23.08 6.26 -13.19
N VAL A 49 23.56 7.38 -13.71
CA VAL A 49 24.29 7.41 -14.98
C VAL A 49 25.49 6.47 -14.80
N VAL A 50 25.34 5.24 -15.25
CA VAL A 50 26.43 4.29 -15.44
C VAL A 50 26.55 4.17 -16.95
N ASP A 51 27.68 4.65 -17.46
CA ASP A 51 28.03 4.57 -18.87
C ASP A 51 27.81 3.14 -19.39
N GLY A 52 26.85 3.01 -20.31
CA GLY A 52 26.72 1.89 -21.24
C GLY A 52 26.66 0.49 -20.62
N SER A 53 25.55 0.12 -19.99
CA SER A 53 25.09 -1.27 -20.06
C SER A 53 23.58 -1.35 -19.85
N SER A 54 22.87 -1.87 -20.84
CA SER A 54 21.43 -2.08 -20.84
C SER A 54 21.00 -2.98 -19.68
N VAL A 55 20.31 -2.42 -18.68
CA VAL A 55 19.74 -3.20 -17.59
C VAL A 55 18.30 -3.57 -17.96
N SER A 56 18.11 -4.81 -18.37
CA SER A 56 16.79 -5.43 -18.50
C SER A 56 16.09 -5.41 -17.14
N SER A 57 14.95 -4.73 -17.03
CA SER A 57 14.13 -4.72 -15.82
C SER A 57 13.43 -6.07 -15.64
N SER A 58 14.07 -6.99 -14.91
CA SER A 58 13.47 -8.26 -14.51
C SER A 58 12.45 -8.03 -13.39
N PHE A 59 11.21 -8.40 -13.65
CA PHE A 59 10.10 -8.39 -12.70
C PHE A 59 10.39 -9.40 -11.57
N SER A 60 10.32 -8.97 -10.32
CA SER A 60 10.29 -9.89 -9.17
C SER A 60 9.22 -9.43 -8.20
N SER A 61 8.09 -10.12 -8.24
CA SER A 61 7.07 -10.09 -7.21
C SER A 61 7.49 -10.99 -6.04
N ALA A 62 7.79 -10.41 -4.88
CA ALA A 62 7.48 -10.93 -3.54
C ALA A 62 8.32 -10.19 -2.48
N LEU A 63 7.68 -9.35 -1.67
CA LEU A 63 8.12 -9.10 -0.30
C LEU A 63 6.87 -9.08 0.57
N SER A 64 6.59 -10.24 1.18
CA SER A 64 5.67 -10.36 2.30
C SER A 64 6.38 -9.79 3.53
N SER A 65 6.07 -8.56 3.93
CA SER A 65 6.48 -8.04 5.24
C SER A 65 5.31 -8.21 6.21
N THR A 66 5.34 -9.29 6.99
CA THR A 66 4.50 -9.45 8.17
C THR A 66 4.95 -8.40 9.19
N LEU A 67 4.23 -7.28 9.30
CA LEU A 67 4.35 -6.40 10.47
C LEU A 67 3.61 -7.07 11.62
N GLN A 68 4.31 -7.89 12.40
CA GLN A 68 3.85 -8.22 13.74
C GLN A 68 3.94 -6.95 14.57
N THR A 69 2.79 -6.34 14.82
CA THR A 69 2.62 -5.23 15.75
C THR A 69 2.95 -5.69 17.16
N ASP A 70 4.15 -5.34 17.63
CA ASP A 70 4.66 -5.61 18.98
C ASP A 70 4.05 -4.68 20.05
N SER A 71 2.83 -4.18 19.80
CA SER A 71 2.17 -3.17 20.64
C SER A 71 1.41 -3.78 21.83
N PHE A 72 1.23 -5.10 21.88
CA PHE A 72 0.54 -5.77 22.99
C PHE A 72 1.43 -6.00 24.21
N GLN A 73 2.74 -6.19 24.01
CA GLN A 73 3.64 -6.58 25.09
C GLN A 73 3.92 -5.44 26.08
N HIS A 74 3.96 -4.19 25.58
CA HIS A 74 4.12 -3.00 26.42
C HIS A 74 2.89 -2.72 27.30
N CYS A 75 1.67 -2.87 26.77
CA CYS A 75 0.44 -2.61 27.53
C CYS A 75 0.28 -3.55 28.74
N VAL A 76 0.65 -4.84 28.58
CA VAL A 76 0.60 -5.81 29.69
C VAL A 76 1.63 -5.47 30.77
N ALA A 77 2.84 -5.05 30.39
CA ALA A 77 3.87 -4.66 31.36
C ALA A 77 3.45 -3.44 32.19
N PHE A 78 2.83 -2.43 31.57
CA PHE A 78 2.34 -1.24 32.29
C PHE A 78 1.17 -1.57 33.23
N LEU A 79 0.24 -2.44 32.82
CA LEU A 79 -0.85 -2.88 33.69
C LEU A 79 -0.36 -3.66 34.91
N VAL A 80 0.61 -4.58 34.72
CA VAL A 80 1.19 -5.35 35.83
C VAL A 80 1.94 -4.43 36.81
N LEU A 81 2.74 -3.48 36.30
CA LEU A 81 3.42 -2.51 37.15
C LEU A 81 2.43 -1.64 37.92
N TYR A 82 1.36 -1.18 37.27
CA TYR A 82 0.33 -0.38 37.92
C TYR A 82 -0.37 -1.14 39.06
N VAL A 83 -0.76 -2.40 38.82
CA VAL A 83 -1.38 -3.23 39.87
C VAL A 83 -0.42 -3.44 41.03
N PHE A 84 0.87 -3.69 40.75
CA PHE A 84 1.89 -3.90 41.79
C PHE A 84 2.08 -2.65 42.66
N ILE A 85 2.15 -1.47 42.04
CA ILE A 85 2.21 -0.20 42.76
C ILE A 85 0.94 0.00 43.58
N VAL A 86 -0.26 -0.20 43.03
CA VAL A 86 -1.50 0.00 43.81
C VAL A 86 -1.62 -0.98 44.97
N SER A 87 -1.10 -2.22 44.85
CA SER A 87 -1.12 -3.20 45.95
C SER A 87 -0.14 -2.92 47.08
N GLU A 88 0.99 -2.27 46.79
CA GLU A 88 1.98 -1.87 47.81
C GLU A 88 1.56 -0.62 48.59
N TYR A 89 0.65 0.19 48.03
CA TYR A 89 0.18 1.45 48.63
C TYR A 89 -1.20 1.33 49.30
N ARG A 90 -1.68 0.10 49.52
CA ARG A 90 -2.90 -0.22 50.29
C ARG A 90 -2.54 -0.96 51.57
#